data_AF-A0A9D6BIX6-F1
#
_entry.id   AF-A0A9D6BIX6-F1
#
_cell.length_a   1.000
_cell.length_b   1.000
_cell.length_c   1.000
_cell.angle_alpha   90.00
_cell.angle_beta   90.00
_cell.angle_gamma   90.00
#
_symmetry.space_group_name_H-M   'P 1'
#
loop_
_entity.id
_entity.type
_entity.pdbx_description
1 polymer ?
#
loop_
_entity_poly.entity_id
_entity_poly.type
_entity_poly.pdbx_seq_one_letter_code
_entity_poly.pdbx_strand_id
1 'polypeptide(L)'
;MNAPTELTHMTALAAADLHVDGQPRLREIPYNYTSFSDREIVQRLLGQRAWEVLSLLRAERQTGRSARMLYEVLGDIWVVQRNPYLQDDLLDNPKRRGQLIDALHHRLGEVDKRRQPGQGAGTDASRDQLVAELLGAARQAVDRFARAFDQMGALRKRTADVLGRVTRSDNIKFDGLSRVSHVTDATDWRVEYPFAVLTPDTEEEMAALVKGCVELDLTIIPRGGGTGYTGGAVPLTWKSAVINTEKLEQMTEVEMVTLPGVSQPVATVWTGAGVVTQRVADAAERAGFVFAVDPTSAEASCIGGNIAMNAGGKKAVLWGTALDNLASWRMVTPDAQWLEVVRLNHNLGKIHDIPLASFELRYFQADGKTPIRTERLDIPGRVFRKEGLGKDVTDKFLAGLPGIQKEGCDGLITSARWIVHRMP
;
A
#
# COMPACT_ATOMS: atom_id res chain seq x y z
N MET A 1 14.85 25.83 -17.81
CA MET A 1 15.15 25.17 -19.10
C MET A 1 14.92 23.68 -18.91
N ASN A 2 13.70 23.23 -19.22
CA ASN A 2 13.35 21.81 -19.20
C ASN A 2 13.37 21.35 -20.66
N ALA A 3 14.36 20.54 -21.03
CA ALA A 3 14.28 19.82 -22.29
C ALA A 3 13.13 18.79 -22.16
N PRO A 4 12.19 18.74 -23.11
CA PRO A 4 11.23 17.65 -23.15
C PRO A 4 11.98 16.39 -23.54
N THR A 5 11.98 15.38 -22.67
CA THR A 5 12.39 14.03 -23.07
C THR A 5 11.49 13.61 -24.22
N GLU A 6 12.05 13.44 -25.42
CA GLU A 6 11.23 13.16 -26.60
C GLU A 6 10.47 11.83 -26.42
N LEU A 7 9.20 11.83 -26.84
CA LEU A 7 8.29 10.68 -26.89
C LEU A 7 8.90 9.44 -27.56
N THR A 8 9.98 9.62 -28.32
CA THR A 8 10.78 8.61 -29.02
C THR A 8 11.34 7.53 -28.10
N HIS A 9 11.63 7.82 -26.82
CA HIS A 9 12.12 6.81 -25.88
C HIS A 9 11.01 5.88 -25.34
N MET A 10 9.76 6.37 -25.24
CA MET A 10 8.62 5.53 -24.83
C MET A 10 8.13 4.63 -25.96
N THR A 11 8.19 5.10 -27.21
CA THR A 11 7.90 4.27 -28.38
C THR A 11 8.96 3.21 -28.64
N ALA A 12 10.23 3.44 -28.28
CA ALA A 12 11.28 2.42 -28.39
C ALA A 12 11.07 1.22 -27.44
N LEU A 13 10.57 1.47 -26.22
CA LEU A 13 10.21 0.41 -25.27
C LEU A 13 8.95 -0.35 -25.70
N ALA A 14 7.95 0.35 -26.25
CA ALA A 14 6.76 -0.29 -26.84
C ALA A 14 7.08 -1.09 -28.12
N ALA A 15 8.07 -0.64 -28.91
CA ALA A 15 8.53 -1.32 -30.12
C ALA A 15 9.38 -2.56 -29.82
N ALA A 16 10.05 -2.63 -28.65
CA ALA A 16 10.76 -3.82 -28.21
C ALA A 16 9.83 -5.01 -27.91
N ASP A 17 8.52 -4.76 -27.79
CA ASP A 17 7.49 -5.76 -27.54
C ASP A 17 6.70 -6.18 -28.80
N LEU A 18 7.00 -5.61 -29.97
CA LEU A 18 6.42 -6.02 -31.25
C LEU A 18 7.38 -6.95 -32.02
N HIS A 19 6.83 -7.93 -32.73
CA HIS A 19 7.59 -8.66 -33.74
C HIS A 19 8.10 -7.68 -34.82
N VAL A 20 9.12 -8.11 -35.58
CA VAL A 20 9.62 -7.48 -36.82
C VAL A 20 8.50 -7.23 -37.85
N ASP A 21 7.30 -7.80 -37.65
CA ASP A 21 6.19 -7.85 -38.61
C ASP A 21 4.86 -7.24 -38.09
N GLY A 22 4.88 -6.44 -37.02
CA GLY A 22 3.71 -5.61 -36.64
C GLY A 22 2.47 -6.34 -36.10
N GLN A 23 2.52 -7.65 -35.81
CA GLN A 23 1.43 -8.37 -35.15
C GLN A 23 1.49 -8.25 -33.61
N PRO A 24 0.33 -8.13 -32.92
CA PRO A 24 0.29 -8.13 -31.47
C PRO A 24 0.80 -9.46 -30.91
N ARG A 25 1.70 -9.39 -29.91
CA ARG A 25 2.30 -10.54 -29.24
C ARG A 25 1.19 -11.42 -28.63
N LEU A 26 0.94 -12.60 -29.21
CA LEU A 26 0.11 -13.63 -28.58
C LEU A 26 0.79 -14.03 -27.26
N ARG A 27 0.12 -13.81 -26.12
CA ARG A 27 0.61 -14.25 -24.81
C ARG A 27 0.74 -15.77 -24.81
N GLU A 28 1.89 -16.27 -24.38
CA GLU A 28 2.18 -17.71 -24.27
C GLU A 28 1.78 -18.26 -22.91
N ILE A 29 1.87 -17.44 -21.87
CA ILE A 29 1.38 -17.80 -20.53
C ILE A 29 -0.14 -17.65 -20.52
N PRO A 30 -0.89 -18.75 -20.33
CA PRO A 30 -2.34 -18.69 -20.28
C PRO A 30 -2.80 -17.96 -19.02
N TYR A 31 -4.01 -17.39 -19.07
CA TYR A 31 -4.67 -16.74 -17.93
C TYR A 31 -3.90 -15.56 -17.32
N ASN A 32 -2.93 -15.00 -18.04
CA ASN A 32 -2.29 -13.77 -17.63
C ASN A 32 -3.24 -12.59 -17.88
N TYR A 33 -4.03 -12.25 -16.85
CA TYR A 33 -4.92 -11.08 -16.83
C TYR A 33 -4.27 -9.85 -16.17
N THR A 34 -2.95 -9.89 -15.98
CA THR A 34 -2.19 -8.80 -15.36
C THR A 34 -1.48 -7.94 -16.41
N SER A 35 -1.01 -6.76 -16.01
CA SER A 35 -0.16 -5.89 -16.85
C SER A 35 1.24 -6.48 -17.09
N PHE A 36 1.66 -7.49 -16.33
CA PHE A 36 2.95 -8.14 -16.53
C PHE A 36 3.01 -8.90 -17.85
N SER A 37 4.12 -8.73 -18.56
CA SER A 37 4.51 -9.52 -19.73
C SER A 37 4.93 -10.94 -19.33
N ASP A 38 4.94 -11.86 -20.31
CA ASP A 38 5.44 -13.23 -20.09
C ASP A 38 6.90 -13.22 -19.61
N ARG A 39 7.70 -12.27 -20.09
CA ARG A 39 9.08 -12.05 -19.63
C ARG A 39 9.12 -11.77 -18.13
N GLU A 40 8.32 -10.82 -17.66
CA GLU A 40 8.32 -10.43 -16.24
C GLU A 40 7.82 -11.56 -15.36
N ILE A 41 6.81 -12.33 -15.80
CA ILE A 41 6.32 -13.49 -15.06
C ILE A 41 7.40 -14.57 -14.97
N VAL A 42 8.05 -14.91 -16.09
CA VAL A 42 9.16 -15.88 -16.10
C VAL A 42 10.29 -15.40 -15.18
N GLN A 43 10.69 -14.13 -15.26
CA GLN A 43 11.74 -13.57 -14.41
C GLN A 43 11.38 -13.64 -12.93
N ARG A 44 10.12 -13.36 -12.57
CA ARG A 44 9.63 -13.45 -11.18
C ARG A 44 9.57 -14.89 -10.66
N LEU A 45 9.13 -15.84 -11.49
CA LEU A 45 8.94 -17.23 -11.08
C LEU A 45 10.24 -18.05 -11.13
N LEU A 46 11.03 -17.87 -12.19
CA LEU A 46 12.19 -18.71 -12.53
C LEU A 46 13.53 -17.96 -12.50
N GLY A 47 13.53 -16.63 -12.54
CA GLY A 47 14.74 -15.80 -12.56
C GLY A 47 15.15 -15.34 -13.96
N GLN A 48 16.05 -14.36 -14.00
CA GLN A 48 16.57 -13.74 -15.23
C GLN A 48 17.21 -14.77 -16.18
N ARG A 49 18.01 -15.68 -15.64
CA ARG A 49 18.70 -16.73 -16.41
C ARG A 49 17.72 -17.63 -17.16
N ALA A 50 16.60 -18.00 -16.55
CA ALA A 50 15.60 -18.83 -17.20
C ALA A 50 14.96 -18.14 -18.42
N TRP A 51 14.74 -16.82 -18.36
CA TRP A 51 14.26 -16.07 -19.52
C TRP A 51 15.26 -16.06 -20.68
N GLU A 52 16.55 -15.91 -20.38
CA GLU A 52 17.62 -15.96 -21.39
C GLU A 52 17.68 -17.33 -22.06
N VAL A 53 17.62 -18.41 -21.26
CA VAL A 53 17.62 -19.78 -21.78
C VAL A 53 16.37 -20.05 -22.64
N LEU A 54 15.18 -19.60 -22.21
CA LEU A 54 13.96 -19.69 -23.01
C LEU A 54 14.08 -18.94 -24.34
N SER A 55 14.67 -17.75 -24.32
CA SER A 55 14.87 -16.94 -25.52
C SER A 55 15.82 -17.61 -26.52
N LEU A 56 16.89 -18.24 -26.03
CA LEU A 56 17.81 -19.03 -26.85
C LEU A 56 17.10 -20.24 -27.48
N LEU A 57 16.41 -21.05 -26.68
CA LEU A 57 15.69 -22.25 -27.16
C LEU A 57 14.55 -21.92 -28.15
N ARG A 58 13.98 -20.71 -28.06
CA ARG A 58 12.93 -20.23 -28.96
C ARG A 58 13.45 -19.90 -30.35
N ALA A 59 14.68 -19.37 -30.46
CA ALA A 59 15.31 -19.06 -31.73
C ALA A 59 15.56 -20.32 -32.59
N GLU A 60 15.71 -21.48 -31.96
CA GLU A 60 16.00 -22.77 -32.60
C GLU A 60 14.78 -23.48 -33.25
N ARG A 61 13.57 -22.89 -33.17
CA ARG A 61 12.31 -23.32 -33.87
C ARG A 61 11.85 -24.80 -33.71
N GLN A 62 12.31 -25.53 -32.70
CA GLN A 62 11.98 -26.96 -32.48
C GLN A 62 11.14 -27.27 -31.21
N THR A 63 10.69 -26.29 -30.41
CA THR A 63 10.25 -26.51 -29.00
C THR A 63 8.74 -26.35 -28.70
N GLY A 64 7.87 -26.19 -29.70
CA GLY A 64 6.50 -25.68 -29.49
C GLY A 64 5.67 -26.38 -28.41
N ARG A 65 5.66 -27.72 -28.35
CA ARG A 65 4.83 -28.46 -27.39
C ARG A 65 5.39 -28.47 -25.96
N SER A 66 6.70 -28.61 -25.81
CA SER A 66 7.36 -28.60 -24.49
C SER A 66 7.38 -27.21 -23.86
N ALA A 67 7.61 -26.18 -24.69
CA ALA A 67 7.51 -24.78 -24.25
C ALA A 67 6.09 -24.43 -23.79
N ARG A 68 5.06 -24.86 -24.55
CA ARG A 68 3.66 -24.67 -24.16
C ARG A 68 3.34 -25.31 -22.80
N MET A 69 3.78 -26.55 -22.56
CA MET A 69 3.55 -27.22 -21.28
C MET A 69 4.24 -26.50 -20.11
N LEU A 70 5.44 -25.94 -20.32
CA LEU A 70 6.10 -25.12 -19.32
C LEU A 70 5.31 -23.83 -19.04
N TYR A 71 4.87 -23.12 -20.08
CA TYR A 71 4.07 -21.90 -19.90
C TYR A 71 2.72 -22.17 -19.25
N GLU A 72 2.09 -23.32 -19.50
CA GLU A 72 0.88 -23.76 -18.78
C GLU A 72 1.16 -23.95 -17.28
N VAL A 73 2.31 -24.55 -16.90
CA VAL A 73 2.73 -24.66 -15.49
C VAL A 73 2.95 -23.29 -14.86
N LEU A 74 3.64 -22.38 -15.56
CA LEU A 74 3.87 -21.01 -15.06
C LEU A 74 2.56 -20.22 -14.94
N GLY A 75 1.65 -20.40 -15.89
CA GLY A 75 0.32 -19.77 -15.89
C GLY A 75 -0.53 -20.22 -14.71
N ASP A 76 -0.54 -21.53 -14.41
CA ASP A 76 -1.26 -22.07 -13.25
C ASP A 76 -0.69 -21.55 -11.92
N ILE A 77 0.63 -21.45 -11.79
CA ILE A 77 1.26 -20.82 -10.60
C ILE A 77 0.84 -19.34 -10.52
N TRP A 78 0.97 -18.62 -11.63
CA TRP A 78 0.74 -17.18 -11.68
C TRP A 78 -0.71 -16.81 -11.38
N VAL A 79 -1.69 -17.49 -11.98
CA VAL A 79 -3.11 -17.21 -11.78
C VAL A 79 -3.51 -17.41 -10.32
N VAL A 80 -2.97 -18.44 -9.66
CA VAL A 80 -3.22 -18.67 -8.23
C VAL A 80 -2.52 -17.63 -7.36
N GLN A 81 -1.27 -17.29 -7.65
CA GLN A 81 -0.56 -16.23 -6.91
C GLN A 81 -1.24 -14.86 -7.01
N ARG A 82 -1.94 -14.60 -8.11
CA ARG A 82 -2.63 -13.33 -8.39
C ARG A 82 -4.13 -13.35 -8.12
N ASN A 83 -4.66 -14.43 -7.54
CA ASN A 83 -6.08 -14.54 -7.24
C ASN A 83 -6.30 -15.01 -5.78
N PRO A 84 -6.59 -14.08 -4.86
CA PRO A 84 -6.88 -14.40 -3.47
C PRO A 84 -7.98 -15.46 -3.27
N TYR A 85 -9.00 -15.50 -4.13
CA TYR A 85 -10.07 -16.50 -4.04
C TYR A 85 -9.57 -17.91 -4.35
N LEU A 86 -8.67 -18.06 -5.34
CA LEU A 86 -8.03 -19.35 -5.62
C LEU A 86 -7.08 -19.75 -4.49
N GLN A 87 -6.38 -18.78 -3.89
CA GLN A 87 -5.53 -19.05 -2.72
C GLN A 87 -6.35 -19.58 -1.55
N ASP A 88 -7.48 -18.93 -1.24
CA ASP A 88 -8.37 -19.32 -0.15
C ASP A 88 -8.95 -20.72 -0.40
N ASP A 89 -9.49 -20.99 -1.59
CA ASP A 89 -10.00 -22.33 -1.95
C ASP A 89 -8.95 -23.45 -1.79
N LEU A 90 -7.71 -23.19 -2.20
CA LEU A 90 -6.61 -24.16 -2.09
C LEU A 90 -6.05 -24.29 -0.67
N LEU A 91 -6.14 -23.25 0.15
CA LEU A 91 -5.82 -23.32 1.58
C LEU A 91 -6.86 -24.16 2.33
N ASP A 92 -8.14 -23.95 2.03
CA ASP A 92 -9.25 -24.64 2.69
C ASP A 92 -9.43 -26.09 2.20
N ASN A 93 -8.91 -26.42 1.01
CA ASN A 93 -9.00 -27.76 0.41
C ASN A 93 -7.61 -28.37 0.12
N PRO A 94 -6.96 -28.99 1.13
CA PRO A 94 -5.65 -29.62 0.97
C PRO A 94 -5.58 -30.70 -0.12
N LYS A 95 -6.70 -31.41 -0.37
CA LYS A 95 -6.78 -32.44 -1.42
C LYS A 95 -6.70 -31.81 -2.81
N ARG A 96 -7.48 -30.76 -3.07
CA ARG A 96 -7.44 -30.02 -4.35
C ARG A 96 -6.07 -29.38 -4.56
N ARG A 97 -5.48 -28.82 -3.50
CA ARG A 97 -4.10 -28.32 -3.51
C ARG A 97 -3.09 -29.40 -3.91
N GLY A 98 -3.16 -30.59 -3.32
CA GLY A 98 -2.32 -31.73 -3.69
C GLY A 98 -2.48 -32.12 -5.16
N GLN A 99 -3.72 -32.24 -5.65
CA GLN A 99 -4.01 -32.56 -7.06
C GLN A 99 -3.42 -31.54 -8.03
N LEU A 100 -3.50 -30.24 -7.72
CA LEU A 100 -2.87 -29.19 -8.53
C LEU A 100 -1.35 -29.37 -8.56
N ILE A 101 -0.70 -29.51 -7.40
CA ILE A 101 0.75 -29.66 -7.30
C ILE A 101 1.23 -30.91 -8.07
N ASP A 102 0.55 -32.05 -7.90
CA ASP A 102 0.85 -33.29 -8.61
C ASP A 102 0.71 -33.12 -10.12
N ALA A 103 -0.32 -32.41 -10.59
CA ALA A 103 -0.52 -32.12 -12.00
C ALA A 103 0.61 -31.23 -12.57
N LEU A 104 1.08 -30.23 -11.82
CA LEU A 104 2.21 -29.39 -12.24
C LEU A 104 3.50 -30.23 -12.36
N HIS A 105 3.82 -31.07 -11.37
CA HIS A 105 4.97 -31.96 -11.43
C HIS A 105 4.85 -32.98 -12.57
N HIS A 106 3.65 -33.53 -12.81
CA HIS A 106 3.40 -34.46 -13.90
C HIS A 106 3.68 -33.81 -15.26
N ARG A 107 3.18 -32.58 -15.51
CA ARG A 107 3.47 -31.86 -16.77
C ARG A 107 4.98 -31.60 -16.94
N LEU A 108 5.69 -31.20 -15.89
CA LEU A 108 7.15 -31.06 -15.96
C LEU A 108 7.86 -32.39 -16.24
N GLY A 109 7.35 -33.50 -15.69
CA GLY A 109 7.85 -34.85 -15.99
C GLY A 109 7.63 -35.26 -17.46
N GLU A 110 6.49 -34.90 -18.05
CA GLU A 110 6.24 -35.14 -19.48
C GLU A 110 7.14 -34.31 -20.40
N VAL A 111 7.53 -33.10 -19.99
CA VAL A 111 8.55 -32.32 -20.70
C VAL A 111 9.92 -33.00 -20.62
N ASP A 112 10.30 -33.50 -19.44
CA ASP A 112 11.58 -34.19 -19.21
C ASP A 112 11.67 -35.51 -20.01
N LYS A 113 10.59 -36.30 -20.09
CA LYS A 113 10.55 -37.53 -20.90
C LYS A 113 10.76 -37.31 -22.40
N ARG A 114 10.45 -36.10 -22.88
CA ARG A 114 10.65 -35.72 -24.28
C ARG A 114 12.06 -35.22 -24.57
N ARG A 115 12.85 -34.97 -23.53
CA ARG A 115 14.30 -34.85 -23.65
C ARG A 115 14.82 -36.20 -24.14
N GLN A 116 15.68 -36.23 -25.15
CA GLN A 116 16.31 -37.45 -25.65
C GLN A 116 17.77 -37.51 -25.20
N PRO A 117 18.05 -37.62 -23.88
CA PRO A 117 19.39 -37.50 -23.36
C PRO A 117 20.30 -38.56 -23.99
N GLY A 118 21.32 -38.10 -24.72
CA GLY A 118 22.35 -38.96 -25.31
C GLY A 118 22.05 -39.56 -26.69
N GLN A 119 20.99 -39.12 -27.39
CA GLN A 119 20.71 -39.60 -28.77
C GLN A 119 21.17 -38.62 -29.87
N GLY A 120 21.65 -37.42 -29.52
CA GLY A 120 22.11 -36.41 -30.48
C GLY A 120 23.60 -36.08 -30.38
N ALA A 121 24.21 -35.72 -31.51
CA ALA A 121 25.60 -35.26 -31.59
C ALA A 121 25.67 -33.71 -31.60
N GLY A 122 26.63 -33.12 -30.89
CA GLY A 122 26.89 -31.68 -30.94
C GLY A 122 25.80 -30.81 -30.34
N THR A 123 25.04 -30.09 -31.18
CA THR A 123 24.05 -29.06 -30.79
C THR A 123 22.90 -29.59 -29.92
N ASP A 124 22.51 -30.85 -30.10
CA ASP A 124 21.42 -31.46 -29.34
C ASP A 124 21.76 -31.69 -27.87
N ALA A 125 23.04 -31.97 -27.56
CA ALA A 125 23.50 -32.15 -26.19
C ALA A 125 23.51 -30.84 -25.39
N SER A 126 23.92 -29.74 -26.02
CA SER A 126 23.88 -28.39 -25.45
C SER A 126 22.45 -27.95 -25.16
N ARG A 127 21.55 -28.17 -26.12
CA ARG A 127 20.12 -27.90 -26.00
C ARG A 127 19.47 -28.70 -24.88
N ASP A 128 19.77 -30.00 -24.79
CA ASP A 128 19.26 -30.85 -23.71
C ASP A 128 19.70 -30.36 -22.32
N GLN A 129 20.93 -29.83 -22.20
CA GLN A 129 21.42 -29.24 -20.96
C GLN A 129 20.65 -27.96 -20.60
N LEU A 130 20.38 -27.09 -21.57
CA LEU A 130 19.57 -25.88 -21.38
C LEU A 130 18.12 -26.20 -20.96
N VAL A 131 17.51 -27.23 -21.57
CA VAL A 131 16.17 -27.70 -21.18
C VAL A 131 16.18 -28.28 -19.77
N ALA A 132 17.22 -29.04 -19.40
CA ALA A 132 17.38 -29.56 -18.04
C ALA A 132 17.53 -28.43 -17.00
N GLU A 133 18.28 -27.37 -17.33
CA GLU A 133 18.41 -26.16 -16.50
C GLU A 133 17.04 -25.52 -16.24
N LEU A 134 16.24 -25.30 -17.30
CA LEU A 134 14.89 -24.74 -17.18
C LEU A 134 13.95 -25.62 -16.36
N LEU A 135 13.97 -26.94 -16.58
CA LEU A 135 13.15 -27.87 -15.81
C LEU A 135 13.55 -27.87 -14.33
N GLY A 136 14.83 -27.76 -14.01
CA GLY A 136 15.32 -27.58 -12.65
C GLY A 136 14.72 -26.33 -12.00
N ALA A 137 14.80 -25.18 -12.69
CA ALA A 137 14.23 -23.93 -12.21
C ALA A 137 12.69 -24.01 -12.02
N ALA A 138 12.00 -24.64 -12.98
CA ALA A 138 10.54 -24.82 -12.93
C ALA A 138 10.09 -25.74 -11.79
N ARG A 139 10.79 -26.87 -11.56
CA ARG A 139 10.52 -27.75 -10.42
C ARG A 139 10.68 -27.01 -9.09
N GLN A 140 11.76 -26.23 -8.94
CA GLN A 140 11.96 -25.40 -7.76
C GLN A 140 10.85 -24.35 -7.58
N ALA A 141 10.32 -23.79 -8.67
CA ALA A 141 9.21 -22.85 -8.62
C ALA A 141 7.91 -23.52 -8.14
N VAL A 142 7.61 -24.73 -8.62
CA VAL A 142 6.49 -25.55 -8.11
C VAL A 142 6.68 -25.87 -6.63
N ASP A 143 7.88 -26.24 -6.20
CA ASP A 143 8.17 -26.53 -4.79
C ASP A 143 8.01 -25.29 -3.89
N ARG A 144 8.45 -24.11 -4.37
CA ARG A 144 8.23 -22.83 -3.67
C ARG A 144 6.74 -22.50 -3.59
N PHE A 145 6.00 -22.70 -4.68
CA PHE A 145 4.56 -22.48 -4.73
C PHE A 145 3.82 -23.40 -3.75
N ALA A 146 4.17 -24.69 -3.69
CA ALA A 146 3.60 -25.63 -2.73
C ALA A 146 3.86 -25.20 -1.28
N ARG A 147 5.12 -24.90 -0.93
CA ARG A 147 5.50 -24.45 0.42
C ARG A 147 4.85 -23.12 0.82
N ALA A 148 4.53 -22.25 -0.13
CA ALA A 148 3.91 -20.96 0.17
C ALA A 148 2.54 -21.11 0.85
N PHE A 149 1.77 -22.15 0.55
CA PHE A 149 0.49 -22.40 1.21
C PHE A 149 0.66 -22.77 2.69
N ASP A 150 1.65 -23.60 3.02
CA ASP A 150 1.90 -23.98 4.41
C ASP A 150 2.44 -22.79 5.22
N GLN A 151 3.29 -21.96 4.60
CA GLN A 151 3.74 -20.70 5.19
C GLN A 151 2.58 -19.73 5.44
N MET A 152 1.68 -19.59 4.45
CA MET A 152 0.49 -18.74 4.54
C MET A 152 -0.45 -19.23 5.65
N GLY A 153 -0.74 -20.53 5.71
CA GLY A 153 -1.59 -21.12 6.75
C GLY A 153 -1.00 -20.95 8.16
N ALA A 154 0.30 -21.19 8.32
CA ALA A 154 0.99 -20.98 9.59
C ALA A 154 0.97 -19.51 10.03
N LEU A 155 1.18 -18.58 9.09
CA LEU A 155 1.12 -17.14 9.37
C LEU A 155 -0.31 -16.72 9.73
N ARG A 156 -1.35 -17.16 9.01
CA ARG A 156 -2.77 -16.88 9.35
C ARG A 156 -3.10 -17.30 10.77
N LYS A 157 -2.69 -18.51 11.17
CA LYS A 157 -2.89 -19.01 12.54
C LYS A 157 -2.21 -18.11 13.58
N ARG A 158 -0.91 -17.81 13.39
CA ARG A 158 -0.17 -16.90 14.28
C ARG A 158 -0.81 -15.52 14.35
N THR A 159 -1.24 -14.98 13.22
CA THR A 159 -1.89 -13.66 13.16
C THR A 159 -3.21 -13.66 13.91
N ALA A 160 -4.04 -14.69 13.77
CA ALA A 160 -5.26 -14.84 14.55
C ALA A 160 -4.98 -14.95 16.06
N ASP A 161 -3.94 -15.70 16.45
CA ASP A 161 -3.56 -15.87 17.86
C ASP A 161 -3.04 -14.57 18.50
N VAL A 162 -2.27 -13.78 17.75
CA VAL A 162 -1.68 -12.51 18.23
C VAL A 162 -2.70 -11.38 18.19
N LEU A 163 -3.32 -11.12 17.03
CA LEU A 163 -4.20 -9.98 16.84
C LEU A 163 -5.62 -10.23 17.34
N GLY A 164 -6.07 -11.50 17.44
CA GLY A 164 -7.37 -11.83 18.01
C GLY A 164 -7.51 -11.57 19.51
N ARG A 165 -6.39 -11.27 20.20
CA ARG A 165 -6.38 -10.77 21.58
C ARG A 165 -6.57 -9.25 21.67
N VAL A 166 -6.41 -8.56 20.54
CA VAL A 166 -6.41 -7.09 20.43
C VAL A 166 -7.72 -6.59 19.86
N THR A 167 -8.18 -7.22 18.78
CA THR A 167 -9.39 -6.85 18.05
C THR A 167 -10.27 -8.07 17.83
N ARG A 168 -11.51 -7.83 17.39
CA ARG A 168 -12.44 -8.92 17.04
C ARG A 168 -11.92 -9.72 15.86
N SER A 169 -12.26 -11.01 15.82
CA SER A 169 -11.82 -11.91 14.74
C SER A 169 -12.26 -11.44 13.34
N ASP A 170 -13.44 -10.82 13.22
CA ASP A 170 -13.95 -10.32 11.94
C ASP A 170 -13.30 -9.01 11.48
N ASN A 171 -12.49 -8.37 12.33
CA ASN A 171 -11.60 -7.27 11.96
C ASN A 171 -10.26 -7.76 11.40
N ILE A 172 -9.98 -9.06 11.44
CA ILE A 172 -8.78 -9.68 10.87
C ILE A 172 -9.19 -10.40 9.58
N LYS A 173 -9.11 -9.69 8.46
CA LYS A 173 -9.68 -10.13 7.19
C LYS A 173 -8.61 -10.75 6.30
N PHE A 174 -8.71 -12.06 6.12
CA PHE A 174 -7.88 -12.82 5.18
C PHE A 174 -8.58 -13.10 3.85
N ASP A 175 -9.87 -12.79 3.75
CA ASP A 175 -10.71 -13.15 2.63
C ASP A 175 -10.35 -12.39 1.34
N GLY A 176 -10.66 -13.01 0.21
CA GLY A 176 -10.39 -12.44 -1.11
C GLY A 176 -11.04 -11.08 -1.36
N LEU A 177 -12.25 -10.80 -0.89
CA LEU A 177 -12.93 -9.52 -1.15
C LEU A 177 -12.19 -8.36 -0.48
N SER A 178 -11.82 -8.53 0.79
CA SER A 178 -11.06 -7.53 1.55
C SER A 178 -9.69 -7.30 0.91
N ARG A 179 -8.97 -8.37 0.58
CA ARG A 179 -7.62 -8.26 -0.03
C ARG A 179 -7.66 -7.63 -1.42
N VAL A 180 -8.69 -7.91 -2.22
CA VAL A 180 -8.86 -7.34 -3.57
C VAL A 180 -9.24 -5.87 -3.51
N SER A 181 -10.12 -5.44 -2.61
CA SER A 181 -10.51 -4.03 -2.48
C SER A 181 -9.39 -3.14 -1.92
N HIS A 182 -8.37 -3.74 -1.28
CA HIS A 182 -7.26 -3.03 -0.64
C HIS A 182 -5.91 -3.19 -1.37
N VAL A 183 -5.92 -3.76 -2.58
CA VAL A 183 -4.71 -3.99 -3.40
C VAL A 183 -4.16 -2.70 -4.05
N THR A 184 -5.00 -1.67 -4.18
CA THR A 184 -4.67 -0.44 -4.93
C THR A 184 -5.26 0.80 -4.28
N ASP A 185 -4.67 1.96 -4.56
CA ASP A 185 -5.28 3.28 -4.37
C ASP A 185 -5.72 3.87 -5.74
N ALA A 186 -5.94 5.18 -5.83
CA ALA A 186 -6.39 5.85 -7.04
C ALA A 186 -5.35 5.88 -8.18
N THR A 187 -4.11 5.43 -7.93
CA THR A 187 -3.13 5.18 -9.00
C THR A 187 -3.48 3.97 -9.87
N ASP A 188 -4.39 3.12 -9.39
CA ASP A 188 -4.76 1.84 -10.02
C ASP A 188 -3.60 0.81 -10.09
N TRP A 189 -2.50 1.07 -9.36
CA TRP A 189 -1.36 0.16 -9.29
C TRP A 189 -1.66 -1.05 -8.42
N ARG A 190 -1.61 -2.23 -9.03
CA ARG A 190 -1.84 -3.53 -8.37
C ARG A 190 -0.56 -4.33 -8.28
N VAL A 191 0.35 -3.91 -7.41
CA VAL A 191 1.69 -4.52 -7.29
C VAL A 191 1.60 -5.86 -6.56
N GLU A 192 1.13 -5.89 -5.32
CA GLU A 192 0.88 -7.13 -4.55
C GLU A 192 -0.44 -7.08 -3.78
N TYR A 193 -1.01 -8.27 -3.53
CA TYR A 193 -2.13 -8.40 -2.60
C TYR A 193 -1.62 -8.40 -1.17
N PRO A 194 -2.30 -7.70 -0.24
CA PRO A 194 -1.92 -7.77 1.15
C PRO A 194 -2.17 -9.17 1.72
N PHE A 195 -1.40 -9.56 2.73
CA PHE A 195 -1.61 -10.80 3.47
C PHE A 195 -2.92 -10.74 4.27
N ALA A 196 -3.17 -9.61 4.93
CA ALA A 196 -4.36 -9.35 5.72
C ALA A 196 -4.80 -7.89 5.62
N VAL A 197 -6.10 -7.67 5.83
CA VAL A 197 -6.67 -6.33 6.06
C VAL A 197 -7.18 -6.29 7.49
N LEU A 198 -6.78 -5.27 8.24
CA LEU A 198 -7.16 -5.03 9.62
C LEU A 198 -8.10 -3.84 9.69
N THR A 199 -9.27 -4.00 10.33
CA THR A 199 -10.32 -2.96 10.39
C THR A 199 -10.72 -2.68 11.85
N PRO A 200 -9.90 -1.98 12.64
CA PRO A 200 -10.17 -1.71 14.06
C PRO A 200 -11.54 -1.03 14.27
N ASP A 201 -12.21 -1.33 15.39
CA ASP A 201 -13.45 -0.63 15.77
C ASP A 201 -13.17 0.68 16.50
N THR A 202 -12.07 0.73 17.23
CA THR A 202 -11.73 1.84 18.15
C THR A 202 -10.28 2.27 17.99
N GLU A 203 -9.96 3.52 18.34
CA GLU A 203 -8.58 3.99 18.24
C GLU A 203 -7.69 3.26 19.27
N GLU A 204 -8.22 2.84 20.41
CA GLU A 204 -7.53 2.13 21.47
C GLU A 204 -6.84 0.83 21.01
N GLU A 205 -7.35 0.19 19.96
CA GLU A 205 -6.76 -1.02 19.38
C GLU A 205 -5.44 -0.75 18.63
N MET A 206 -5.22 0.48 18.17
CA MET A 206 -4.20 0.81 17.16
C MET A 206 -2.78 0.50 17.60
N ALA A 207 -2.40 0.86 18.84
CA ALA A 207 -1.04 0.60 19.35
C ALA A 207 -0.74 -0.91 19.42
N ALA A 208 -1.69 -1.68 19.93
CA ALA A 208 -1.54 -3.13 20.03
C ALA A 208 -1.58 -3.82 18.65
N LEU A 209 -2.37 -3.32 17.70
CA LEU A 209 -2.35 -3.80 16.30
C LEU A 209 -1.00 -3.54 15.64
N VAL A 210 -0.44 -2.34 15.76
CA VAL A 210 0.89 -2.01 15.24
C VAL A 210 1.95 -2.93 15.84
N LYS A 211 1.95 -3.09 17.16
CA LYS A 211 2.88 -3.99 17.86
C LYS A 211 2.76 -5.43 17.36
N GLY A 212 1.53 -5.94 17.23
CA GLY A 212 1.29 -7.29 16.76
C GLY A 212 1.74 -7.51 15.31
N CYS A 213 1.51 -6.54 14.43
CA CYS A 213 2.01 -6.60 13.05
C CYS A 213 3.55 -6.65 12.99
N VAL A 214 4.23 -5.84 13.81
CA VAL A 214 5.70 -5.87 13.91
C VAL A 214 6.20 -7.22 14.44
N GLU A 215 5.57 -7.78 15.48
CA GLU A 215 5.88 -9.13 16.00
C GLU A 215 5.70 -10.24 14.95
N LEU A 216 4.74 -10.05 14.04
CA LEU A 216 4.42 -10.99 12.96
C LEU A 216 5.30 -10.79 11.71
N ASP A 217 6.24 -9.85 11.71
CA ASP A 217 7.06 -9.51 10.54
C ASP A 217 6.20 -9.08 9.33
N LEU A 218 5.15 -8.29 9.60
CA LEU A 218 4.26 -7.74 8.58
C LEU A 218 4.60 -6.27 8.31
N THR A 219 4.78 -5.93 7.03
CA THR A 219 4.83 -4.54 6.59
C THR A 219 3.45 -3.89 6.75
N ILE A 220 3.36 -2.82 7.55
CA ILE A 220 2.10 -2.11 7.78
C ILE A 220 1.88 -1.11 6.65
N ILE A 221 0.69 -1.14 6.06
CA ILE A 221 0.23 -0.16 5.06
C ILE A 221 -0.98 0.58 5.66
N PRO A 222 -0.82 1.84 6.10
CA PRO A 222 -1.94 2.62 6.59
C PRO A 222 -2.87 3.03 5.45
N ARG A 223 -4.18 2.96 5.70
CA ARG A 223 -5.18 3.27 4.69
C ARG A 223 -6.44 3.89 5.30
N GLY A 224 -6.91 4.99 4.70
CA GLY A 224 -8.30 5.46 4.82
C GLY A 224 -9.08 5.09 3.55
N GLY A 225 -9.85 6.01 2.97
CA GLY A 225 -10.63 5.75 1.74
C GLY A 225 -9.86 5.42 0.45
N GLY A 226 -8.52 5.24 0.48
CA GLY A 226 -7.75 4.76 -0.67
C GLY A 226 -7.69 5.70 -1.88
N THR A 227 -7.95 7.00 -1.71
CA THR A 227 -8.05 7.97 -2.81
C THR A 227 -6.71 8.65 -3.17
N GLY A 228 -5.58 8.13 -2.70
CA GLY A 228 -4.25 8.72 -2.94
C GLY A 228 -3.76 8.48 -4.36
N TYR A 229 -2.96 9.41 -4.89
CA TYR A 229 -2.37 9.34 -6.25
C TYR A 229 -0.84 9.15 -6.23
N THR A 230 -0.28 8.70 -5.11
CA THR A 230 1.17 8.52 -4.92
C THR A 230 1.58 7.06 -4.71
N GLY A 231 0.62 6.13 -4.64
CA GLY A 231 0.89 4.72 -4.34
C GLY A 231 1.11 4.43 -2.85
N GLY A 232 0.91 5.41 -1.96
CA GLY A 232 1.20 5.30 -0.53
C GLY A 232 0.36 4.24 0.20
N ALA A 233 -0.79 3.84 -0.37
CA ALA A 233 -1.64 2.78 0.18
C ALA A 233 -1.60 1.47 -0.65
N VAL A 234 -0.60 1.31 -1.53
CA VAL A 234 -0.43 0.13 -2.38
C VAL A 234 0.53 -0.86 -1.72
N PRO A 235 0.13 -2.12 -1.47
CA PRO A 235 1.03 -3.14 -0.96
C PRO A 235 2.08 -3.53 -2.00
N LEU A 236 3.35 -3.55 -1.58
CA LEU A 236 4.49 -3.92 -2.44
C LEU A 236 5.05 -5.31 -2.16
N THR A 237 4.64 -5.92 -1.06
CA THR A 237 5.06 -7.26 -0.62
C THR A 237 3.85 -8.05 -0.14
N TRP A 238 3.86 -9.35 -0.37
CA TRP A 238 2.79 -10.23 0.10
C TRP A 238 2.70 -10.27 1.62
N LYS A 239 3.82 -10.11 2.35
CA LYS A 239 3.86 -10.01 3.83
C LYS A 239 3.49 -8.60 4.31
N SER A 240 2.32 -8.13 3.92
CA SER A 240 1.83 -6.81 4.34
C SER A 240 0.44 -6.90 4.98
N ALA A 241 0.24 -6.08 6.00
CA ALA A 241 -1.07 -5.85 6.61
C ALA A 241 -1.52 -4.44 6.28
N VAL A 242 -2.66 -4.33 5.60
CA VAL A 242 -3.31 -3.02 5.43
C VAL A 242 -4.12 -2.74 6.69
N ILE A 243 -3.84 -1.65 7.40
CA ILE A 243 -4.68 -1.19 8.51
C ILE A 243 -5.62 -0.12 7.95
N ASN A 244 -6.89 -0.49 7.77
CA ASN A 244 -7.93 0.41 7.28
C ASN A 244 -8.64 1.10 8.45
N THR A 245 -8.50 2.42 8.54
CA THR A 245 -9.04 3.25 9.62
C THR A 245 -10.45 3.79 9.35
N GLU A 246 -11.12 3.42 8.26
CA GLU A 246 -12.45 3.95 7.86
C GLU A 246 -13.54 3.77 8.94
N LYS A 247 -13.43 2.75 9.80
CA LYS A 247 -14.35 2.53 10.93
C LYS A 247 -14.17 3.52 12.09
N LEU A 248 -13.05 4.27 12.13
CA LEU A 248 -12.81 5.32 13.12
C LEU A 248 -13.57 6.60 12.74
N GLU A 249 -14.89 6.52 12.68
CA GLU A 249 -15.77 7.53 12.09
C GLU A 249 -16.48 8.44 13.11
N GLN A 250 -16.05 8.40 14.37
CA GLN A 250 -16.59 9.27 15.41
C GLN A 250 -16.23 10.73 15.10
N MET A 251 -17.18 11.65 15.30
CA MET A 251 -16.95 13.09 15.14
C MET A 251 -17.90 13.90 16.00
N THR A 252 -17.51 15.14 16.31
CA THR A 252 -18.38 16.14 16.94
C THR A 252 -19.08 17.00 15.88
N GLU A 253 -20.09 17.76 16.30
CA GLU A 253 -20.48 18.98 15.59
C GLU A 253 -19.47 20.11 15.88
N VAL A 254 -19.69 21.30 15.32
CA VAL A 254 -18.87 22.47 15.64
C VAL A 254 -19.05 22.87 17.10
N GLU A 255 -17.92 23.02 17.79
CA GLU A 255 -17.86 23.45 19.19
C GLU A 255 -16.79 24.52 19.40
N MET A 256 -17.05 25.43 20.34
CA MET A 256 -16.13 26.50 20.71
C MET A 256 -15.14 25.99 21.76
N VAL A 257 -13.86 25.85 21.39
CA VAL A 257 -12.81 25.30 22.26
C VAL A 257 -11.72 26.33 22.51
N THR A 258 -11.28 26.46 23.76
CA THR A 258 -10.10 27.24 24.11
C THR A 258 -8.86 26.49 23.67
N LEU A 259 -8.12 27.07 22.71
CA LEU A 259 -6.85 26.51 22.23
C LEU A 259 -5.66 27.11 23.02
N PRO A 260 -4.57 26.35 23.25
CA PRO A 260 -3.39 26.86 23.95
C PRO A 260 -2.81 28.11 23.29
N GLY A 261 -2.73 29.21 24.05
CA GLY A 261 -2.16 30.47 23.57
C GLY A 261 -3.06 31.27 22.63
N VAL A 262 -4.32 30.88 22.43
CA VAL A 262 -5.31 31.66 21.67
C VAL A 262 -6.23 32.37 22.65
N SER A 263 -6.41 33.69 22.47
CA SER A 263 -7.08 34.56 23.44
C SER A 263 -8.59 34.34 23.56
N GLN A 264 -9.22 33.79 22.53
CA GLN A 264 -10.66 33.55 22.47
C GLN A 264 -10.94 32.09 22.09
N PRO A 265 -12.07 31.52 22.54
CA PRO A 265 -12.52 30.22 22.04
C PRO A 265 -12.63 30.22 20.52
N VAL A 266 -12.23 29.10 19.91
CA VAL A 266 -12.19 28.91 18.46
C VAL A 266 -13.23 27.86 18.08
N ALA A 267 -13.94 28.08 16.97
CA ALA A 267 -14.83 27.07 16.41
C ALA A 267 -14.00 25.89 15.87
N THR A 268 -14.27 24.69 16.37
CA THR A 268 -13.53 23.48 16.02
C THR A 268 -14.44 22.28 15.81
N VAL A 269 -13.92 21.26 15.12
CA VAL A 269 -14.54 19.95 14.98
C VAL A 269 -13.50 18.88 15.35
N TRP A 270 -13.87 17.92 16.18
CA TRP A 270 -13.07 16.72 16.43
C TRP A 270 -13.55 15.55 15.57
N THR A 271 -12.59 14.76 15.10
CA THR A 271 -12.82 13.68 14.14
C THR A 271 -11.89 12.50 14.41
N GLY A 272 -12.39 11.28 14.32
CA GLY A 272 -11.58 10.08 14.07
C GLY A 272 -11.01 10.06 12.64
N ALA A 273 -9.97 9.27 12.43
CA ALA A 273 -9.24 9.21 11.17
C ALA A 273 -10.06 8.65 10.00
N GLY A 274 -11.11 7.87 10.28
CA GLY A 274 -11.99 7.28 9.28
C GLY A 274 -13.07 8.20 8.75
N VAL A 275 -13.31 9.34 9.42
CA VAL A 275 -14.36 10.28 9.03
C VAL A 275 -14.13 10.76 7.60
N VAL A 276 -15.14 10.61 6.74
CA VAL A 276 -15.14 11.13 5.37
C VAL A 276 -15.10 12.66 5.40
N THR A 277 -14.23 13.25 4.58
CA THR A 277 -13.97 14.70 4.56
C THR A 277 -15.24 15.52 4.36
N GLN A 278 -16.13 15.09 3.47
CA GLN A 278 -17.40 15.76 3.21
C GLN A 278 -18.26 15.88 4.47
N ARG A 279 -18.30 14.86 5.35
CA ARG A 279 -19.09 14.91 6.59
C ARG A 279 -18.62 16.03 7.52
N VAL A 280 -17.31 16.31 7.54
CA VAL A 280 -16.74 17.41 8.32
C VAL A 280 -17.11 18.77 7.72
N ALA A 281 -17.10 18.87 6.39
CA ALA A 281 -17.55 20.06 5.69
C ALA A 281 -19.04 20.35 5.95
N ASP A 282 -19.89 19.32 5.88
CA ASP A 282 -21.33 19.46 6.14
C ASP A 282 -21.60 19.89 7.59
N ALA A 283 -20.86 19.35 8.56
CA ALA A 283 -20.97 19.76 9.97
C ALA A 283 -20.57 21.22 10.18
N ALA A 284 -19.49 21.66 9.53
CA ALA A 284 -19.09 23.07 9.55
C ALA A 284 -20.18 23.96 8.93
N GLU A 285 -20.70 23.59 7.76
CA GLU A 285 -21.71 24.37 7.03
C GLU A 285 -23.01 24.51 7.82
N ARG A 286 -23.51 23.42 8.44
CA ARG A 286 -24.70 23.46 9.31
C ARG A 286 -24.58 24.47 10.44
N ALA A 287 -23.36 24.70 10.94
CA ALA A 287 -23.08 25.67 12.00
C ALA A 287 -22.71 27.07 11.48
N GLY A 288 -22.78 27.32 10.16
CA GLY A 288 -22.41 28.60 9.55
C GLY A 288 -20.91 28.82 9.41
N PHE A 289 -20.13 27.74 9.39
CA PHE A 289 -18.67 27.75 9.21
C PHE A 289 -18.25 27.02 7.93
N VAL A 290 -16.96 27.07 7.64
CA VAL A 290 -16.31 26.47 6.48
C VAL A 290 -15.18 25.58 6.97
N PHE A 291 -15.24 24.30 6.61
CA PHE A 291 -14.08 23.43 6.68
C PHE A 291 -13.17 23.68 5.47
N ALA A 292 -11.91 24.03 5.75
CA ALA A 292 -10.95 24.49 4.75
C ALA A 292 -10.31 23.37 3.92
N VAL A 293 -10.24 22.14 4.45
CA VAL A 293 -9.61 21.02 3.77
C VAL A 293 -10.60 20.42 2.77
N ASP A 294 -10.40 20.73 1.48
CA ASP A 294 -11.34 20.43 0.39
C ASP A 294 -10.67 19.72 -0.81
N PRO A 295 -10.05 18.54 -0.62
CA PRO A 295 -9.52 17.76 -1.74
C PRO A 295 -10.64 17.42 -2.73
N THR A 296 -10.30 17.24 -4.01
CA THR A 296 -11.26 16.83 -5.05
C THR A 296 -12.00 15.53 -4.70
N SER A 297 -11.38 14.66 -3.89
CA SER A 297 -11.95 13.42 -3.40
C SER A 297 -12.69 13.57 -2.06
N ALA A 298 -13.21 14.74 -1.69
CA ALA A 298 -13.83 14.98 -0.37
C ALA A 298 -14.95 13.99 0.00
N GLU A 299 -15.69 13.48 -0.99
CA GLU A 299 -16.78 12.50 -0.81
C GLU A 299 -16.29 11.07 -0.46
N ALA A 300 -14.99 10.79 -0.59
CA ALA A 300 -14.41 9.47 -0.35
C ALA A 300 -13.13 9.48 0.50
N SER A 301 -12.36 10.56 0.49
CA SER A 301 -11.15 10.72 1.30
C SER A 301 -11.50 10.85 2.78
N CYS A 302 -10.69 10.23 3.64
CA CYS A 302 -10.84 10.29 5.09
C CYS A 302 -9.84 11.26 5.72
N ILE A 303 -10.20 11.78 6.89
CA ILE A 303 -9.39 12.71 7.70
C ILE A 303 -7.97 12.21 7.94
N GLY A 304 -7.77 10.93 8.30
CA GLY A 304 -6.44 10.38 8.53
C GLY A 304 -5.53 10.48 7.30
N GLY A 305 -6.08 10.22 6.12
CA GLY A 305 -5.38 10.39 4.85
C GLY A 305 -5.07 11.85 4.54
N ASN A 306 -6.00 12.76 4.83
CA ASN A 306 -5.77 14.20 4.63
C ASN A 306 -4.62 14.72 5.48
N ILE A 307 -4.51 14.27 6.72
CA ILE A 307 -3.41 14.62 7.63
C ILE A 307 -2.09 14.02 7.11
N ALA A 308 -2.08 12.70 6.85
CA ALA A 308 -0.90 11.97 6.36
C ALA A 308 -0.34 12.56 5.05
N MET A 309 -1.22 13.07 4.19
CA MET A 309 -0.86 13.67 2.90
C MET A 309 -0.66 15.18 2.97
N ASN A 310 -0.98 15.84 4.10
CA ASN A 310 -1.14 17.29 4.19
C ASN A 310 -2.03 17.85 3.06
N ALA A 311 -3.27 17.36 2.98
CA ALA A 311 -4.20 17.66 1.90
C ALA A 311 -4.48 19.17 1.80
N GLY A 312 -4.60 19.65 0.57
CA GLY A 312 -5.09 21.00 0.27
C GLY A 312 -6.39 20.91 -0.53
N GLY A 313 -6.62 21.90 -1.37
CA GLY A 313 -7.79 21.99 -2.25
C GLY A 313 -7.96 23.44 -2.73
N LYS A 314 -9.15 23.78 -3.21
CA LYS A 314 -9.40 25.13 -3.77
C LYS A 314 -9.40 26.17 -2.65
N LYS A 315 -9.91 25.83 -1.48
CA LYS A 315 -9.98 26.70 -0.30
C LYS A 315 -8.60 26.94 0.34
N ALA A 316 -7.59 26.14 0.00
CA ALA A 316 -6.23 26.32 0.53
C ALA A 316 -5.59 27.66 0.16
N VAL A 317 -6.08 28.33 -0.89
CA VAL A 317 -5.68 29.70 -1.23
C VAL A 317 -6.02 30.68 -0.09
N LEU A 318 -7.12 30.48 0.63
CA LEU A 318 -7.54 31.33 1.74
C LEU A 318 -6.95 30.84 3.07
N TRP A 319 -7.10 29.55 3.39
CA TRP A 319 -6.83 29.02 4.74
C TRP A 319 -5.71 27.97 4.80
N GLY A 320 -5.01 27.71 3.70
CA GLY A 320 -3.92 26.74 3.64
C GLY A 320 -4.36 25.27 3.59
N THR A 321 -3.39 24.39 3.80
CA THR A 321 -3.50 22.93 3.77
C THR A 321 -3.98 22.37 5.12
N ALA A 322 -4.09 21.05 5.24
CA ALA A 322 -4.48 20.37 6.47
C ALA A 322 -3.67 20.83 7.69
N LEU A 323 -2.34 20.94 7.58
CA LEU A 323 -1.48 21.42 8.66
C LEU A 323 -1.87 22.81 9.17
N ASP A 324 -2.27 23.71 8.28
CA ASP A 324 -2.65 25.08 8.65
C ASP A 324 -3.93 25.12 9.50
N ASN A 325 -4.75 24.06 9.42
CA ASN A 325 -6.08 23.98 10.02
C ASN A 325 -6.15 23.01 11.22
N LEU A 326 -5.05 22.33 11.55
CA LEU A 326 -4.99 21.41 12.69
C LEU A 326 -4.69 22.15 13.99
N ALA A 327 -5.58 22.00 14.96
CA ALA A 327 -5.32 22.38 16.36
C ALA A 327 -4.56 21.28 17.10
N SER A 328 -4.91 20.02 16.84
CA SER A 328 -4.18 18.85 17.36
C SER A 328 -4.47 17.58 16.55
N TRP A 329 -3.59 16.59 16.65
CA TRP A 329 -3.83 15.24 16.14
C TRP A 329 -3.19 14.19 17.04
N ARG A 330 -3.73 12.98 16.96
CA ARG A 330 -3.27 11.80 17.71
C ARG A 330 -2.91 10.69 16.73
N MET A 331 -1.80 10.01 17.01
CA MET A 331 -1.29 8.93 16.17
C MET A 331 -0.60 7.83 16.98
N VAL A 332 -0.40 6.69 16.34
CA VAL A 332 0.43 5.59 16.83
C VAL A 332 1.70 5.50 16.01
N THR A 333 2.85 5.53 16.67
CA THR A 333 4.18 5.42 16.02
C THR A 333 4.53 3.97 15.66
N PRO A 334 5.55 3.72 14.83
CA PRO A 334 6.03 2.37 14.53
C PRO A 334 6.48 1.57 15.76
N ASP A 335 6.89 2.26 16.83
CA ASP A 335 7.26 1.65 18.12
C ASP A 335 6.06 1.30 19.00
N ALA A 336 4.84 1.38 18.44
CA ALA A 336 3.57 1.16 19.16
C ALA A 336 3.38 2.10 20.37
N GLN A 337 3.91 3.32 20.26
CA GLN A 337 3.67 4.39 21.23
C GLN A 337 2.58 5.31 20.72
N TRP A 338 1.80 5.85 21.65
CA TRP A 338 0.85 6.90 21.34
C TRP A 338 1.55 8.25 21.32
N LEU A 339 1.20 9.09 20.35
CA LEU A 339 1.69 10.44 20.21
C LEU A 339 0.51 11.40 20.02
N GLU A 340 0.38 12.37 20.90
CA GLU A 340 -0.49 13.53 20.75
C GLU A 340 0.35 14.74 20.35
N VAL A 341 -0.02 15.41 19.27
CA VAL A 341 0.61 16.66 18.82
C VAL A 341 -0.40 17.79 18.95
N VAL A 342 -0.02 18.85 19.66
CA VAL A 342 -0.86 20.03 19.91
C VAL A 342 -0.17 21.27 19.38
N ARG A 343 -0.87 22.02 18.51
CA ARG A 343 -0.37 23.30 17.99
C ARG A 343 -0.57 24.39 19.04
N LEU A 344 0.52 25.06 19.42
CA LEU A 344 0.53 26.15 20.39
C LEU A 344 0.45 27.50 19.66
N ASN A 345 -0.24 28.48 20.26
CA ASN A 345 -0.37 29.84 19.73
C ASN A 345 -0.84 29.85 18.26
N HIS A 346 -1.86 29.05 17.96
CA HIS A 346 -2.37 28.89 16.61
C HIS A 346 -2.78 30.24 16.01
N ASN A 347 -2.24 30.62 14.85
CA ASN A 347 -2.46 31.94 14.24
C ASN A 347 -3.79 32.07 13.48
N LEU A 348 -4.55 30.99 13.40
CA LEU A 348 -5.86 30.87 12.71
C LEU A 348 -5.79 31.21 11.21
N GLY A 349 -4.60 31.08 10.64
CA GLY A 349 -4.31 31.33 9.23
C GLY A 349 -3.19 30.43 8.76
N LYS A 350 -2.53 30.82 7.67
CA LYS A 350 -1.48 29.98 7.08
C LYS A 350 -0.25 29.97 7.97
N ILE A 351 0.33 28.79 8.17
CA ILE A 351 1.44 28.54 9.08
C ILE A 351 2.75 29.21 8.64
N HIS A 352 2.88 29.55 7.36
CA HIS A 352 4.07 30.21 6.83
C HIS A 352 4.05 31.73 6.98
N ASP A 353 2.91 32.32 7.37
CA ASP A 353 2.79 33.76 7.57
C ASP A 353 3.30 34.21 8.95
N ILE A 354 3.64 33.27 9.84
CA ILE A 354 4.18 33.56 11.16
C ILE A 354 5.69 33.31 11.23
N PRO A 355 6.42 34.09 12.06
CA PRO A 355 7.86 33.88 12.24
C PRO A 355 8.20 32.48 12.78
N LEU A 356 7.36 31.95 13.67
CA LEU A 356 7.60 30.70 14.40
C LEU A 356 6.28 29.98 14.67
N ALA A 357 6.21 28.70 14.33
CA ALA A 357 5.12 27.80 14.70
C ALA A 357 5.60 26.82 15.78
N SER A 358 4.82 26.68 16.84
CA SER A 358 5.18 25.86 18.01
C SER A 358 4.23 24.68 18.16
N PHE A 359 4.79 23.51 18.46
CA PHE A 359 4.06 22.27 18.70
C PHE A 359 4.53 21.61 19.98
N GLU A 360 3.59 21.11 20.77
CA GLU A 360 3.87 20.21 21.90
C GLU A 360 3.58 18.77 21.47
N LEU A 361 4.56 17.89 21.66
CA LEU A 361 4.49 16.48 21.32
C LEU A 361 4.50 15.68 22.63
N ARG A 362 3.42 14.95 22.91
CA ARG A 362 3.27 14.14 24.13
C ARG A 362 3.24 12.67 23.75
N TYR A 363 4.19 11.92 24.28
CA TYR A 363 4.33 10.50 24.03
C TYR A 363 3.80 9.70 25.23
N PHE A 364 3.08 8.64 24.93
CA PHE A 364 2.51 7.73 25.92
C PHE A 364 2.84 6.27 25.56
N GLN A 365 2.81 5.40 26.56
CA GLN A 365 2.91 3.96 26.37
C GLN A 365 1.73 3.43 25.53
N ALA A 366 1.78 2.17 25.14
CA ALA A 366 0.76 1.53 24.29
C ALA A 366 -0.68 1.58 24.88
N ASP A 367 -0.82 1.80 26.20
CA ASP A 367 -2.12 2.01 26.86
C ASP A 367 -2.77 3.37 26.53
N GLY A 368 -2.04 4.27 25.88
CA GLY A 368 -2.46 5.62 25.50
C GLY A 368 -2.64 6.58 26.65
N LYS A 369 -2.22 6.22 27.87
CA LYS A 369 -2.46 6.97 29.11
C LYS A 369 -1.19 7.23 29.90
N THR A 370 -0.29 6.26 29.98
CA THR A 370 0.93 6.38 30.78
C THR A 370 1.95 7.26 30.05
N PRO A 371 2.29 8.46 30.55
CA PRO A 371 3.20 9.37 29.85
C PRO A 371 4.62 8.81 29.82
N ILE A 372 5.31 9.03 28.70
CA ILE A 372 6.73 8.70 28.50
C ILE A 372 7.56 9.97 28.53
N ARG A 373 7.24 10.92 27.64
CA ARG A 373 7.96 12.20 27.53
C ARG A 373 7.11 13.25 26.82
N THR A 374 7.48 14.51 27.02
CA THR A 374 6.92 15.65 26.29
C THR A 374 8.05 16.44 25.66
N GLU A 375 7.84 16.88 24.43
CA GLU A 375 8.80 17.67 23.65
C GLU A 375 8.11 18.89 23.06
N ARG A 376 8.91 19.92 22.77
CA ARG A 376 8.44 21.10 22.06
C ARG A 376 9.23 21.28 20.77
N LEU A 377 8.52 21.42 19.66
CA LEU A 377 9.09 21.78 18.36
C LEU A 377 8.72 23.22 18.02
N ASP A 378 9.73 24.06 17.88
CA ASP A 378 9.60 25.44 17.43
C ASP A 378 10.22 25.55 16.03
N ILE A 379 9.37 25.72 15.01
CA ILE A 379 9.76 25.63 13.60
C ILE A 379 9.48 26.99 12.94
N PRO A 380 10.47 27.62 12.27
CA PRO A 380 10.21 28.87 11.55
C PRO A 380 9.15 28.66 10.47
N GLY A 381 8.10 29.50 10.44
CA GLY A 381 6.93 29.27 9.57
C GLY A 381 7.28 29.11 8.10
N ARG A 382 8.27 29.89 7.62
CA ARG A 382 8.82 29.84 6.25
C ARG A 382 9.40 28.48 5.83
N VAL A 383 9.66 27.56 6.77
CA VAL A 383 10.22 26.24 6.47
C VAL A 383 9.16 25.26 5.97
N PHE A 384 7.88 25.46 6.31
CA PHE A 384 6.82 24.52 5.93
C PHE A 384 6.51 24.48 4.43
N ARG A 385 6.89 25.52 3.68
CA ARG A 385 6.83 25.52 2.22
C ARG A 385 7.74 26.59 1.63
N LYS A 386 8.34 26.28 0.48
CA LYS A 386 9.07 27.28 -0.32
C LYS A 386 8.15 28.44 -0.69
N GLU A 387 8.74 29.64 -0.73
CA GLU A 387 8.04 30.86 -1.14
C GLU A 387 7.41 30.70 -2.53
N GLY A 388 6.18 31.19 -2.68
CA GLY A 388 5.39 31.05 -3.91
C GLY A 388 4.67 29.71 -4.08
N LEU A 389 4.94 28.69 -3.25
CA LEU A 389 4.19 27.43 -3.27
C LEU A 389 3.00 27.46 -2.31
N GLY A 390 1.82 27.06 -2.80
CA GLY A 390 0.67 26.80 -1.92
C GLY A 390 0.90 25.59 -1.01
N LYS A 391 1.63 24.58 -1.49
CA LYS A 391 2.08 23.38 -0.77
C LYS A 391 3.43 22.93 -1.33
N ASP A 392 4.36 22.56 -0.46
CA ASP A 392 5.64 21.98 -0.85
C ASP A 392 5.67 20.47 -0.52
N VAL A 393 5.51 19.61 -1.53
CA VAL A 393 5.55 18.15 -1.37
C VAL A 393 6.96 17.56 -1.33
N THR A 394 7.99 18.38 -1.62
CA THR A 394 9.38 17.91 -1.72
C THR A 394 10.05 17.73 -0.36
N ASP A 395 9.59 18.48 0.65
CA ASP A 395 10.04 18.31 2.02
C ASP A 395 9.15 17.34 2.79
N LYS A 396 9.58 16.07 2.83
CA LYS A 396 8.93 15.04 3.65
C LYS A 396 9.37 15.07 5.11
N PHE A 397 10.46 15.75 5.45
CA PHE A 397 10.96 15.81 6.82
C PHE A 397 10.17 16.83 7.64
N LEU A 398 9.77 17.97 7.05
CA LEU A 398 9.01 19.05 7.70
C LEU A 398 9.56 19.42 9.08
N ALA A 399 10.88 19.60 9.13
CA ALA A 399 11.63 19.89 10.36
C ALA A 399 11.36 18.90 11.52
N GLY A 400 11.04 17.64 11.21
CA GLY A 400 10.77 16.60 12.19
C GLY A 400 9.33 16.57 12.70
N LEU A 401 8.41 17.38 12.15
CA LEU A 401 7.00 17.34 12.54
C LEU A 401 6.37 15.98 12.14
N PRO A 402 5.84 15.20 13.10
CA PRO A 402 5.38 13.85 12.84
C PRO A 402 3.97 13.78 12.24
N GLY A 403 3.71 12.72 11.47
CA GLY A 403 2.41 12.39 10.88
C GLY A 403 2.01 13.23 9.66
N ILE A 404 2.46 14.47 9.54
CA ILE A 404 2.05 15.40 8.47
C ILE A 404 2.94 15.23 7.23
N GLN A 405 2.32 15.00 6.07
CA GLN A 405 3.01 14.83 4.78
C GLN A 405 3.94 13.59 4.72
N LYS A 406 3.77 12.66 5.65
CA LYS A 406 4.59 11.44 5.80
C LYS A 406 4.04 10.25 5.06
N GLU A 407 2.80 10.35 4.56
CA GLU A 407 2.11 9.27 3.86
C GLU A 407 2.01 7.99 4.71
N GLY A 408 2.02 8.16 6.04
CA GLY A 408 1.93 7.07 7.02
C GLY A 408 3.25 6.36 7.34
N CYS A 409 4.39 6.83 6.82
CA CYS A 409 5.69 6.21 7.05
C CYS A 409 6.22 6.34 8.49
N ASP A 410 5.74 7.31 9.26
CA ASP A 410 6.16 7.54 10.65
C ASP A 410 5.05 7.30 11.69
N GLY A 411 3.93 6.71 11.25
CA GLY A 411 2.85 6.28 12.13
C GLY A 411 1.46 6.42 11.50
N LEU A 412 0.45 6.02 12.27
CA LEU A 412 -0.95 5.99 11.85
C LEU A 412 -1.75 7.03 12.60
N ILE A 413 -2.33 7.97 11.86
CA ILE A 413 -3.27 8.96 12.42
C ILE A 413 -4.54 8.25 12.90
N THR A 414 -5.03 8.64 14.07
CA THR A 414 -6.19 8.01 14.74
C THR A 414 -7.33 8.98 14.95
N SER A 415 -7.02 10.21 15.35
CA SER A 415 -7.99 11.28 15.54
C SER A 415 -7.33 12.66 15.44
N ALA A 416 -8.14 13.70 15.28
CA ALA A 416 -7.68 15.08 15.17
C ALA A 416 -8.76 16.10 15.55
N ARG A 417 -8.31 17.30 15.88
CA ARG A 417 -9.14 18.49 16.08
C ARG A 417 -8.75 19.57 15.08
N TRP A 418 -9.75 20.10 14.40
CA TRP A 418 -9.61 21.06 13.32
C TRP A 418 -10.25 22.38 13.68
N ILE A 419 -9.64 23.49 13.27
CA ILE A 419 -10.33 24.78 13.26
C ILE A 419 -11.26 24.88 12.03
N VAL A 420 -12.39 25.55 12.20
CA VAL A 420 -13.31 25.89 11.09
C VAL A 420 -13.46 27.41 10.99
N HIS A 421 -13.70 27.90 9.78
CA HIS A 421 -13.61 29.32 9.45
C HIS A 421 -14.97 29.94 9.18
N ARG A 422 -15.07 31.26 9.24
CA ARG A 422 -16.20 31.99 8.65
C ARG A 422 -15.81 32.44 7.25
N MET A 423 -16.79 32.54 6.35
CA MET A 423 -16.57 33.17 5.06
C MET A 423 -16.12 34.63 5.26
N PRO A 424 -15.09 35.10 4.53
CA PRO A 424 -14.60 36.48 4.62
C PRO A 424 -15.65 37.54 4.26
#